data_AF-A0A656Z3B9-F1
#
_entry.id   AF-A0A656Z3B9-F1
#
_cell.length_a   1.000
_cell.length_b   1.000
_cell.length_c   1.000
_cell.angle_alpha   90.00
_cell.angle_beta   90.00
_cell.angle_gamma   90.00
#
_symmetry.space_group_name_H-M   'P 1'
#
loop_
_entity.id
_entity.type
_entity.pdbx_description
1 polymer ?
#
loop_
_entity_poly.entity_id
_entity_poly.type
_entity_poly.pdbx_seq_one_letter_code
_entity_poly.pdbx_strand_id
1 'polypeptide(L)'
;MLKKIGIALIGATFLAGCTTDPYTGEQKVSNTAGGAAIGAAVGALGGLMVGGSSRAQRNAVLIGAGIGALGGGAIGNYMDRQESELRNQLQGTGVSVTRNGDQIILNMPSAITFDTDQDQVKSQFYPTLNSVAIVLRKFNQTLVDVLGHTDSTGSASYNQGLSQRRASSVASYLGSQGID
;
A
#
# COMPACT_ATOMS: atom_id res chain seq x y z
N MET A 1 -24.39 32.86 -16.36
CA MET A 1 -23.24 32.30 -17.11
C MET A 1 -22.24 31.55 -16.22
N LEU A 2 -22.03 31.94 -14.95
CA LEU A 2 -21.17 31.19 -14.00
C LEU A 2 -21.56 29.71 -13.78
N LYS A 3 -22.86 29.36 -13.81
CA LYS A 3 -23.32 27.96 -13.67
C LYS A 3 -22.83 27.03 -14.80
N LYS A 4 -22.64 27.54 -16.01
CA LYS A 4 -22.14 26.73 -17.15
C LYS A 4 -20.61 26.55 -17.10
N ILE A 5 -19.89 27.52 -16.55
CA ILE A 5 -18.43 27.46 -16.34
C ILE A 5 -18.08 26.48 -15.20
N GLY A 6 -18.89 26.46 -14.13
CA GLY A 6 -18.69 25.50 -13.02
C GLY A 6 -18.83 24.03 -13.44
N ILE A 7 -19.75 23.71 -14.35
CA ILE A 7 -19.95 22.34 -14.85
C ILE A 7 -18.79 21.89 -15.75
N ALA A 8 -18.22 22.80 -16.54
CA ALA A 8 -17.07 22.49 -17.41
C ALA A 8 -15.78 22.23 -16.62
N LEU A 9 -15.56 22.92 -15.48
CA LEU A 9 -14.41 22.68 -14.61
C LEU A 9 -14.50 21.34 -13.85
N ILE A 10 -15.70 20.92 -13.45
CA ILE A 10 -15.91 19.63 -12.78
C ILE A 10 -15.63 18.46 -13.74
N GLY A 11 -15.97 18.60 -15.03
CA GLY A 11 -15.68 17.56 -16.03
C GLY A 11 -14.20 17.33 -16.29
N ALA A 12 -13.37 18.38 -16.22
CA ALA A 12 -11.93 18.28 -16.46
C ALA A 12 -11.17 17.58 -15.31
N THR A 13 -11.67 17.67 -14.08
CA THR A 13 -11.02 17.04 -12.91
C THR A 13 -11.22 15.52 -12.84
N PHE A 14 -12.26 14.96 -13.48
CA PHE A 14 -12.49 13.51 -13.50
C PHE A 14 -11.47 12.76 -14.37
N LEU A 15 -10.84 13.43 -15.34
CA LEU A 15 -9.83 12.82 -16.21
C LEU A 15 -8.47 12.64 -15.52
N ALA A 16 -8.24 13.27 -14.37
CA ALA A 16 -6.96 13.18 -13.65
C ALA A 16 -6.77 11.85 -12.91
N GLY A 17 -7.82 11.04 -12.75
CA GLY A 17 -7.77 9.77 -12.02
C GLY A 17 -7.47 8.54 -12.89
N CYS A 18 -7.69 8.63 -14.20
CA CYS A 18 -7.43 7.53 -15.13
C CYS A 18 -5.97 7.58 -15.57
N THR A 19 -5.19 6.58 -15.16
CA THR A 19 -3.81 6.37 -15.62
C THR A 19 -3.81 5.17 -16.55
N THR A 20 -3.21 5.31 -17.72
CA THR A 20 -2.99 4.18 -18.62
C THR A 20 -1.76 3.42 -18.13
N ASP A 21 -1.93 2.14 -17.84
CA ASP A 21 -0.82 1.26 -17.47
C ASP A 21 0.15 1.15 -18.67
N PRO A 22 1.40 1.63 -18.57
CA PRO A 22 2.32 1.69 -19.71
C PRO A 22 2.75 0.30 -20.21
N TYR A 23 2.48 -0.76 -19.45
CA TYR A 23 2.81 -2.14 -19.83
C TYR A 23 1.62 -2.91 -20.40
N THR A 24 0.39 -2.60 -20.01
CA THR A 24 -0.81 -3.30 -20.50
C THR A 24 -1.70 -2.49 -21.43
N GLY A 25 -1.53 -1.16 -21.50
CA GLY A 25 -2.36 -0.27 -22.31
C GLY A 25 -3.80 -0.10 -21.80
N GLU A 26 -4.13 -0.69 -20.65
CA GLU A 26 -5.46 -0.62 -20.05
C GLU A 26 -5.62 0.67 -19.23
N GLN A 27 -6.81 1.26 -19.27
CA GLN A 27 -7.19 2.37 -18.41
C GLN A 27 -7.45 1.83 -17.00
N LYS A 28 -6.55 2.15 -16.05
CA LYS A 28 -6.73 1.82 -14.64
C LYS A 28 -6.92 3.11 -13.83
N VAL A 29 -7.83 3.07 -12.86
CA VAL A 29 -7.97 4.16 -11.91
C VAL A 29 -6.74 4.14 -11.01
N SER A 30 -6.07 5.28 -10.83
CA SER A 30 -4.94 5.36 -9.90
C SER A 30 -5.38 4.98 -8.49
N ASN A 31 -4.51 4.33 -7.73
CA ASN A 31 -4.85 3.89 -6.37
C ASN A 31 -5.28 5.07 -5.47
N THR A 32 -4.66 6.24 -5.61
CA THR A 32 -5.07 7.48 -4.93
C THR A 32 -6.48 7.94 -5.32
N ALA A 33 -6.81 7.93 -6.62
CA ALA A 33 -8.16 8.27 -7.07
C ALA A 33 -9.19 7.23 -6.61
N GLY A 34 -8.82 5.94 -6.60
CA GLY A 34 -9.63 4.85 -6.05
C GLY A 34 -9.93 5.06 -4.56
N GLY A 35 -8.90 5.34 -3.75
CA GLY A 35 -9.04 5.62 -2.33
C GLY A 35 -9.91 6.85 -2.05
N ALA A 36 -9.73 7.94 -2.80
CA ALA A 36 -10.57 9.13 -2.70
C ALA A 36 -12.04 8.84 -3.07
N ALA A 37 -12.28 8.07 -4.13
CA ALA A 37 -13.64 7.70 -4.53
C ALA A 37 -14.34 6.83 -3.48
N ILE A 38 -13.66 5.80 -2.97
CA ILE A 38 -14.19 4.93 -1.90
C ILE A 38 -14.46 5.74 -0.64
N GLY A 39 -13.50 6.58 -0.22
CA GLY A 39 -13.65 7.45 0.93
C GLY A 39 -14.85 8.38 0.79
N ALA A 40 -15.04 9.00 -0.38
CA ALA A 40 -16.19 9.86 -0.64
C ALA A 40 -17.52 9.09 -0.55
N ALA A 41 -17.59 7.89 -1.10
CA ALA A 41 -18.78 7.06 -1.04
C ALA A 41 -19.13 6.69 0.40
N VAL A 42 -18.15 6.22 1.18
CA VAL A 42 -18.34 5.88 2.60
C VAL A 42 -18.75 7.10 3.42
N GLY A 43 -18.09 8.24 3.20
CA GLY A 43 -18.41 9.49 3.87
C GLY A 43 -19.81 10.03 3.53
N ALA A 44 -20.23 9.90 2.27
CA ALA A 44 -21.57 10.26 1.83
C ALA A 44 -22.65 9.42 2.52
N LEU A 45 -22.43 8.10 2.61
CA LEU A 45 -23.34 7.18 3.31
C LEU A 45 -23.43 7.50 4.80
N GLY A 46 -22.32 7.80 5.46
CA GLY A 46 -22.32 8.28 6.85
C GLY A 46 -23.13 9.58 7.02
N GLY A 47 -23.04 10.50 6.06
CA GLY A 47 -23.83 11.74 6.04
C GLY A 47 -25.34 11.52 5.87
N LEU A 48 -25.77 10.42 5.24
CA LEU A 48 -27.19 10.07 5.12
C LEU A 48 -27.81 9.64 6.45
N MET A 49 -27.00 9.11 7.38
CA MET A 49 -27.44 8.66 8.70
C MET A 49 -27.69 9.83 9.68
N VAL A 50 -27.25 11.04 9.34
CA VAL A 50 -27.49 12.23 10.15
C VAL A 50 -28.96 12.66 10.02
N GLY A 51 -29.73 12.46 11.09
CA GLY A 51 -31.13 12.87 11.16
C GLY A 51 -31.31 14.39 11.07
N GLY A 52 -32.32 14.85 10.35
CA GLY A 52 -32.61 16.28 10.18
C GLY A 52 -33.47 16.59 8.95
N SER A 53 -33.63 17.87 8.65
CA SER A 53 -34.36 18.32 7.45
C SER A 53 -33.65 17.90 6.15
N SER A 54 -34.39 17.82 5.03
CA SER A 54 -33.82 17.45 3.72
C SER A 54 -32.71 18.40 3.21
N ARG A 55 -32.58 19.61 3.79
CA ARG A 55 -31.42 20.49 3.56
C ARG A 55 -30.24 20.10 4.45
N ALA A 56 -30.48 19.84 5.73
CA ALA A 56 -29.44 19.42 6.67
C ALA A 56 -28.80 18.10 6.23
N GLN A 57 -29.61 17.13 5.82
CA GLN A 57 -29.13 15.84 5.33
C GLN A 57 -28.28 15.97 4.06
N ARG A 58 -28.70 16.78 3.08
CA ARG A 58 -27.89 17.04 1.87
C ARG A 58 -26.54 17.67 2.19
N ASN A 59 -26.50 18.62 3.12
CA ASN A 59 -25.24 19.23 3.53
C ASN A 59 -24.34 18.20 4.23
N ALA A 60 -24.90 17.36 5.11
CA ALA A 60 -24.16 16.30 5.79
C ALA A 60 -23.56 15.27 4.82
N VAL A 61 -24.29 14.89 3.77
CA VAL A 61 -23.79 14.01 2.69
C VAL A 61 -22.60 14.63 1.98
N LEU A 62 -22.69 15.89 1.56
CA LEU A 62 -21.59 16.56 0.84
C LEU A 62 -20.36 16.76 1.72
N ILE A 63 -20.55 17.12 2.99
CA ILE A 63 -19.46 17.25 3.96
C ILE A 63 -18.80 15.89 4.20
N GLY A 64 -19.60 14.86 4.44
CA GLY A 64 -19.11 13.49 4.61
C GLY A 64 -18.34 13.00 3.39
N ALA A 65 -18.86 13.23 2.18
CA ALA A 65 -18.20 12.88 0.93
C ALA A 65 -16.86 13.62 0.76
N GLY A 66 -16.81 14.91 1.08
CA GLY A 66 -15.59 15.70 1.00
C GLY A 66 -14.51 15.22 1.97
N ILE A 67 -14.87 15.01 3.24
CA ILE A 67 -13.94 14.50 4.27
C ILE A 67 -13.44 13.10 3.90
N GLY A 68 -14.35 12.24 3.45
CA GLY A 68 -14.04 10.90 3.01
C GLY A 68 -13.08 10.88 1.81
N ALA A 69 -13.32 11.72 0.79
CA ALA A 69 -12.42 11.85 -0.36
C ALA A 69 -11.01 12.29 0.04
N LEU A 70 -10.91 13.29 0.92
CA LEU A 70 -9.62 13.79 1.38
C LEU A 70 -8.89 12.73 2.21
N GLY A 71 -9.59 12.03 3.10
CA GLY A 71 -9.01 10.94 3.89
C GLY A 71 -8.49 9.80 3.02
N GLY A 72 -9.32 9.30 2.10
CA GLY A 72 -8.92 8.22 1.19
C GLY A 72 -7.82 8.63 0.21
N GLY A 73 -7.84 9.88 -0.27
CA GLY A 73 -6.80 10.43 -1.14
C GLY A 73 -5.47 10.65 -0.43
N ALA A 74 -5.48 11.06 0.84
CA ALA A 74 -4.26 11.24 1.64
C ALA A 74 -3.55 9.90 1.91
N ILE A 75 -4.32 8.86 2.26
CA ILE A 75 -3.79 7.49 2.43
C ILE A 75 -3.21 7.00 1.11
N GLY A 76 -3.95 7.17 0.00
CA GLY A 76 -3.46 6.83 -1.33
C GLY A 76 -2.12 7.50 -1.66
N ASN A 77 -2.01 8.81 -1.44
CA ASN A 77 -0.78 9.57 -1.72
C ASN A 77 0.40 9.11 -0.85
N TYR A 78 0.15 8.82 0.43
CA TYR A 78 1.16 8.29 1.33
C TYR A 78 1.70 6.95 0.80
N MET A 79 0.81 6.04 0.41
CA MET A 79 1.17 4.73 -0.15
C MET A 79 1.88 4.85 -1.51
N ASP A 80 1.47 5.78 -2.38
CA ASP A 80 2.15 6.08 -3.65
C ASP A 80 3.62 6.46 -3.41
N ARG A 81 3.88 7.33 -2.42
CA ARG A 81 5.23 7.80 -2.08
C ARG A 81 6.07 6.70 -1.44
N GLN A 82 5.46 5.89 -0.58
CA GLN A 82 6.12 4.74 0.02
C GLN A 82 6.53 3.72 -1.04
N GLU A 83 5.63 3.38 -1.96
CA GLU A 83 5.90 2.45 -3.07
C GLU A 83 7.04 2.96 -3.95
N SER A 84 7.01 4.24 -4.35
CA SER A 84 8.05 4.83 -5.20
C SER A 84 9.42 4.81 -4.52
N GLU A 85 9.49 5.14 -3.23
CA GLU A 85 10.75 5.09 -2.47
C GLU A 85 11.26 3.65 -2.33
N LEU A 86 10.39 2.69 -2.01
CA LEU A 86 10.74 1.26 -1.97
C LEU A 86 11.29 0.79 -3.32
N ARG A 87 10.63 1.14 -4.43
CA ARG A 87 11.09 0.80 -5.78
C ARG A 87 12.48 1.36 -6.07
N ASN A 88 12.74 2.60 -5.68
CA ASN A 88 14.03 3.24 -5.89
C ASN A 88 15.13 2.60 -5.03
N GLN A 89 14.87 2.34 -3.75
CA GLN A 89 15.83 1.78 -2.80
C GLN A 89 16.13 0.29 -3.06
N LEU A 90 15.17 -0.44 -3.65
CA LEU A 90 15.28 -1.87 -3.93
C LEU A 90 15.66 -2.17 -5.37
N GLN A 91 15.90 -1.16 -6.20
CA GLN A 91 16.31 -1.34 -7.58
C GLN A 91 17.63 -2.12 -7.65
N GLY A 92 17.64 -3.23 -8.39
CA GLY A 92 18.83 -4.08 -8.54
C GLY A 92 19.11 -5.04 -7.37
N THR A 93 18.29 -5.04 -6.31
CA THR A 93 18.44 -5.98 -5.17
C THR A 93 17.85 -7.36 -5.44
N GLY A 94 17.05 -7.51 -6.50
CA GLY A 94 16.28 -8.72 -6.79
C GLY A 94 14.94 -8.80 -6.05
N VAL A 95 14.61 -7.83 -5.18
CA VAL A 95 13.30 -7.71 -4.52
C VAL A 95 12.32 -7.01 -5.43
N SER A 96 11.15 -7.60 -5.65
CA SER A 96 10.08 -6.94 -6.40
C SER A 96 9.09 -6.25 -5.46
N VAL A 97 8.62 -5.08 -5.90
CA VAL A 97 7.64 -4.26 -5.19
C VAL A 97 6.35 -4.28 -5.98
N THR A 98 5.27 -4.73 -5.37
CA THR A 98 3.94 -4.80 -5.99
C THR A 98 2.92 -4.13 -5.10
N ARG A 99 2.01 -3.36 -5.70
CA ARG A 99 0.89 -2.78 -4.98
C ARG A 99 -0.40 -3.53 -5.24
N ASN A 100 -1.14 -3.77 -4.16
CA ASN A 100 -2.46 -4.36 -4.19
C ASN A 100 -3.40 -3.55 -3.29
N GLY A 101 -4.09 -2.57 -3.87
CA GLY A 101 -4.95 -1.64 -3.14
C GLY A 101 -4.17 -0.87 -2.05
N ASP A 102 -4.51 -1.17 -0.79
CA ASP A 102 -3.93 -0.56 0.41
C ASP A 102 -2.71 -1.34 0.96
N GLN A 103 -2.23 -2.36 0.24
CA GLN A 103 -1.06 -3.15 0.62
C GLN A 103 0.09 -2.96 -0.38
N ILE A 104 1.31 -2.87 0.14
CA ILE A 104 2.55 -2.97 -0.63
C ILE A 104 3.22 -4.30 -0.27
N ILE A 105 3.40 -5.15 -1.27
CA ILE A 105 3.98 -6.48 -1.13
C ILE A 105 5.42 -6.42 -1.63
N LEU A 106 6.36 -6.77 -0.76
CA LEU A 106 7.76 -6.95 -1.08
C LEU A 106 8.03 -8.44 -1.28
N ASN A 107 8.30 -8.87 -2.51
CA ASN A 107 8.64 -10.27 -2.78
C ASN A 107 10.16 -10.43 -2.78
N MET A 108 10.67 -11.17 -1.80
CA MET A 108 12.09 -11.43 -1.60
C MET A 108 12.41 -12.90 -1.96
N PRO A 109 13.14 -13.16 -3.04
CA PRO A 109 13.46 -14.53 -3.43
C PRO A 109 14.29 -15.26 -2.36
N SER A 110 13.85 -16.45 -1.95
CA SER A 110 14.52 -17.23 -0.89
C SER A 110 16.00 -17.52 -1.19
N ALA A 111 16.36 -17.77 -2.45
CA ALA A 111 17.71 -18.11 -2.88
C ALA A 111 18.77 -17.03 -2.58
N ILE A 112 18.37 -15.77 -2.48
CA ILE A 112 19.28 -14.66 -2.14
C ILE A 112 19.19 -14.26 -0.67
N THR A 113 18.11 -14.64 0.03
CA THR A 113 17.82 -14.27 1.42
C THR A 113 18.34 -15.30 2.42
N PHE A 114 18.23 -16.60 2.12
CA PHE A 114 18.58 -17.70 3.02
C PHE A 114 19.38 -18.78 2.27
N ASP A 115 20.25 -19.48 2.99
CA ASP A 115 20.83 -20.73 2.49
C ASP A 115 19.84 -21.89 2.64
N THR A 116 20.07 -22.98 1.91
CA THR A 116 19.25 -24.19 1.97
C THR A 116 19.15 -24.71 3.40
N ASP A 117 17.94 -25.00 3.86
CA ASP A 117 17.64 -25.43 5.23
C ASP A 117 18.09 -24.49 6.37
N GLN A 118 18.50 -23.25 6.07
CA GLN A 118 18.90 -22.26 7.06
C GLN A 118 17.80 -21.22 7.30
N ASP A 119 17.71 -20.71 8.53
CA ASP A 119 16.84 -19.61 8.94
C ASP A 119 17.59 -18.30 9.24
N GLN A 120 18.92 -18.31 9.09
CA GLN A 120 19.77 -17.13 9.20
C GLN A 120 19.77 -16.35 7.89
N VAL A 121 19.53 -15.04 7.97
CA VAL A 121 19.60 -14.15 6.81
C VAL A 121 21.04 -14.07 6.32
N LYS A 122 21.24 -14.24 5.02
CA LYS A 122 22.56 -14.16 4.39
C LYS A 122 23.13 -12.75 4.56
N SER A 123 24.42 -12.66 4.86
CA SER A 123 25.11 -11.38 5.08
C SER A 123 24.98 -10.41 3.90
N GLN A 124 25.03 -10.95 2.68
CA GLN A 124 24.83 -10.21 1.43
C GLN A 124 23.43 -9.57 1.27
N PHE A 125 22.44 -10.02 2.05
CA PHE A 125 21.06 -9.53 1.98
C PHE A 125 20.75 -8.45 3.03
N TYR A 126 21.61 -8.28 4.05
CA TYR A 126 21.45 -7.20 5.03
C TYR A 126 21.40 -5.80 4.41
N PRO A 127 22.19 -5.45 3.37
CA PRO A 127 22.05 -4.16 2.69
C PRO A 127 20.63 -3.93 2.12
N THR A 128 20.01 -4.98 1.56
CA THR A 128 18.63 -4.91 1.06
C THR A 128 17.63 -4.70 2.19
N LEU A 129 17.78 -5.43 3.30
CA LEU A 129 16.93 -5.21 4.50
C LEU A 129 17.14 -3.81 5.10
N ASN A 130 18.34 -3.24 5.03
CA ASN A 130 18.61 -1.87 5.45
C ASN A 130 17.91 -0.86 4.55
N SER A 131 17.91 -1.08 3.24
CA SER A 131 17.13 -0.27 2.29
C SER A 131 15.64 -0.29 2.64
N VAL A 132 15.08 -1.47 2.96
CA VAL A 132 13.69 -1.58 3.45
C VAL A 132 13.50 -0.79 4.75
N ALA A 133 14.38 -0.97 5.74
CA ALA A 133 14.28 -0.29 7.02
C ALA A 133 14.38 1.25 6.91
N ILE A 134 15.15 1.79 5.97
CA ILE A 134 15.20 3.24 5.70
C ILE A 134 13.82 3.75 5.29
N VAL A 135 13.13 3.03 4.41
CA VAL A 135 11.81 3.42 3.94
C VAL A 135 10.76 3.24 5.04
N LEU A 136 10.78 2.11 5.75
CA LEU A 136 9.83 1.85 6.84
C LEU A 136 9.95 2.88 7.98
N ARG A 137 11.15 3.37 8.31
CA ARG A 137 11.31 4.47 9.29
C ARG A 137 10.71 5.78 8.80
N LYS A 138 10.80 6.08 7.50
CA LYS A 138 10.21 7.28 6.88
C LYS A 138 8.69 7.20 6.83
N PHE A 139 8.16 6.00 6.68
CA PHE A 139 6.73 5.73 6.55
C PHE A 139 6.23 4.86 7.72
N ASN A 140 6.25 5.40 8.94
CA ASN A 140 5.94 4.69 10.18
C ASN A 140 4.43 4.53 10.50
N GLN A 141 3.53 4.95 9.61
CA GLN A 141 2.08 4.81 9.78
C GLN A 141 1.53 3.53 9.14
N THR A 142 2.36 2.51 8.94
CA THR A 142 2.00 1.24 8.31
C THR A 142 2.38 0.05 9.17
N LEU A 143 1.50 -0.96 9.20
CA LEU A 143 1.82 -2.26 9.80
C LEU A 143 2.67 -3.08 8.83
N VAL A 144 3.68 -3.76 9.37
CA VAL A 144 4.58 -4.63 8.60
C VAL A 144 4.30 -6.08 8.97
N ASP A 145 3.91 -6.88 7.98
CA ASP A 145 3.74 -8.33 8.13
C ASP A 145 4.85 -9.06 7.37
N VAL A 146 5.45 -10.06 8.01
CA VAL A 146 6.58 -10.83 7.47
C VAL A 146 6.15 -12.28 7.31
N LEU A 147 5.97 -12.69 6.06
CA LEU A 147 5.51 -14.04 5.72
C LEU A 147 6.65 -14.88 5.13
N GLY A 148 7.01 -15.96 5.82
CA GLY A 148 7.97 -16.95 5.33
C GLY A 148 7.29 -17.98 4.44
N HIS A 149 7.91 -18.31 3.31
CA HIS A 149 7.52 -19.43 2.47
C HIS A 149 8.71 -20.38 2.27
N THR A 150 8.45 -21.68 2.29
CA THR A 150 9.39 -22.74 1.93
C THR A 150 8.88 -23.47 0.68
N ASP A 151 9.75 -24.27 0.08
CA ASP A 151 9.34 -25.14 -1.02
C ASP A 151 8.43 -26.29 -0.54
N SER A 152 7.95 -27.09 -1.49
CA SER A 152 7.09 -28.24 -1.23
C SER A 152 7.87 -29.54 -0.93
N THR A 153 9.18 -29.47 -0.74
CA THR A 153 10.02 -30.64 -0.48
C THR A 153 10.08 -30.90 1.02
N GLY A 154 9.91 -32.15 1.44
CA GLY A 154 9.91 -32.51 2.87
C GLY A 154 8.51 -32.49 3.52
N SER A 155 8.46 -32.52 4.85
CA SER A 155 7.18 -32.57 5.58
C SER A 155 6.59 -31.17 5.77
N ALA A 156 5.26 -31.06 5.67
CA ALA A 156 4.56 -29.79 5.86
C ALA A 156 4.83 -29.14 7.22
N SER A 157 4.96 -29.95 8.29
CA SER A 157 5.26 -29.45 9.63
C SER A 157 6.67 -28.87 9.75
N TYR A 158 7.67 -29.50 9.12
CA TYR A 158 9.03 -28.99 9.05
C TYR A 158 9.09 -27.66 8.28
N ASN A 159 8.46 -27.62 7.11
CA ASN A 159 8.38 -26.46 6.24
C ASN A 159 7.66 -25.26 6.89
N GLN A 160 6.58 -25.52 7.62
CA GLN A 160 5.90 -24.51 8.42
C GLN A 160 6.81 -23.94 9.52
N GLY A 161 7.52 -24.81 10.25
CA GLY A 161 8.44 -24.39 11.30
C GLY A 161 9.63 -23.58 10.76
N LEU A 162 10.21 -24.00 9.63
CA LEU A 162 11.30 -23.28 8.97
C LEU A 162 10.83 -21.92 8.43
N SER A 163 9.65 -21.86 7.83
CA SER A 163 9.03 -20.61 7.37
C SER A 163 8.85 -19.61 8.51
N GLN A 164 8.34 -20.07 9.66
CA GLN A 164 8.15 -19.21 10.83
C GLN A 164 9.47 -18.68 11.39
N ARG A 165 10.51 -19.52 11.48
CA ARG A 165 11.83 -19.08 11.96
C ARG A 165 12.46 -18.05 11.02
N ARG A 166 12.37 -18.27 9.70
CA ARG A 166 12.84 -17.31 8.68
C ARG A 166 12.14 -15.97 8.79
N ALA A 167 10.81 -15.98 8.94
CA ALA A 167 10.03 -14.77 9.15
C ALA A 167 10.46 -14.06 10.45
N SER A 168 10.62 -14.82 11.54
CA SER A 168 11.09 -14.28 12.82
C SER A 168 12.49 -13.67 12.73
N SER A 169 13.42 -14.26 11.95
CA SER A 169 14.76 -13.71 11.74
C SER A 169 14.72 -12.36 11.03
N VAL A 170 13.90 -12.23 9.97
CA VAL A 170 13.72 -10.97 9.25
C VAL A 170 13.05 -9.93 10.13
N ALA A 171 11.98 -10.30 10.85
CA ALA A 171 11.29 -9.41 11.78
C ALA A 171 12.22 -8.92 12.90
N SER A 172 13.03 -9.82 13.49
CA SER A 172 14.00 -9.47 14.53
C SER A 172 15.08 -8.52 13.98
N TYR A 173 15.54 -8.75 12.75
CA TYR A 173 16.50 -7.86 12.12
C TYR A 173 15.91 -6.47 11.88
N LEU A 174 14.72 -6.37 11.29
CA LEU A 174 14.05 -5.09 11.09
C LEU A 174 13.77 -4.37 12.42
N GLY A 175 13.37 -5.11 13.45
CA GLY A 175 13.23 -4.61 14.83
C GLY A 175 14.54 -4.02 15.37
N SER A 176 15.67 -4.69 15.14
CA SER A 176 16.99 -4.16 15.51
C SER A 176 17.37 -2.86 14.79
N GLN A 177 16.74 -2.57 13.63
CA GLN A 177 16.92 -1.33 12.87
C GLN A 177 15.95 -0.21 13.32
N GLY A 178 15.18 -0.43 14.39
CA GLY A 178 14.23 0.53 14.96
C GLY A 178 12.88 0.56 14.22
N ILE A 179 12.44 -0.58 13.68
CA ILE A 179 11.09 -0.76 13.17
C ILE A 179 10.25 -1.44 14.25
N ASP A 180 9.23 -0.75 14.75
CA ASP A 180 8.33 -1.22 15.80
C ASP A 180 7.08 -1.92 15.24
#